data_AF-A0A2J8UZ31-F1
#
_entry.id   AF-A0A2J8UZ31-F1
#
_cell.length_a   1.000
_cell.length_b   1.000
_cell.length_c   1.000
_cell.angle_alpha   90.00
_cell.angle_beta   90.00
_cell.angle_gamma   90.00
#
_symmetry.space_group_name_H-M   'P 1'
#
loop_
_entity.id
_entity.type
_entity.pdbx_description
1 polymer ?
#
loop_
_entity_poly.entity_id
_entity_poly.type
_entity_poly.pdbx_seq_one_letter_code
_entity_poly.pdbx_strand_id
1 'polypeptide(L)'
;MAGRSMQAARCPTDELSLTNCAVVNEKDFQSGQHVIVRTSPNHRYTFTLKTHPSVVPGSIAFSLPQSPYIHLTKPNSVLAQ
;
A
#
# COMPACT_ATOMS: atom_id res chain seq x y z
N MET A 1 -12.47 -7.23 -11.54
CA MET A 1 -11.25 -7.49 -10.75
C MET A 1 -11.66 -7.67 -9.30
N ALA A 2 -11.36 -8.81 -8.68
CA ALA A 2 -11.66 -9.06 -7.28
C ALA A 2 -10.61 -8.35 -6.41
N GLY A 3 -11.05 -7.55 -5.44
CA GLY A 3 -10.13 -6.89 -4.52
C GLY A 3 -9.53 -7.87 -3.51
N ARG A 4 -8.24 -7.72 -3.19
CA ARG A 4 -7.55 -8.50 -2.16
C ARG A 4 -7.46 -7.67 -0.88
N SER A 5 -7.85 -8.27 0.25
CA SER A 5 -7.59 -7.69 1.57
C SER A 5 -6.11 -7.84 1.91
N MET A 6 -5.44 -6.72 2.19
CA MET A 6 -4.02 -6.66 2.50
C MET A 6 -3.76 -5.93 3.80
N GLN A 7 -2.63 -6.23 4.43
CA GLN A 7 -2.21 -5.56 5.66
C GLN A 7 -1.49 -4.24 5.36
N ALA A 8 -1.94 -3.12 5.92
CA ALA A 8 -1.19 -1.87 5.88
C ALA A 8 0.06 -1.99 6.76
N ALA A 9 1.21 -1.68 6.16
CA ALA A 9 2.51 -1.65 6.82
C ALA A 9 3.16 -0.27 6.66
N ARG A 10 4.20 -0.02 7.46
CA ARG A 10 5.04 1.17 7.32
C ARG A 10 6.09 0.92 6.25
N CYS A 11 6.38 1.94 5.43
CA CYS A 11 7.47 1.88 4.45
C CYS A 11 8.79 1.43 5.10
N PRO A 12 9.53 0.50 4.47
CA PRO A 12 10.78 -0.03 5.03
C PRO A 12 11.93 0.98 5.03
N THR A 13 11.93 1.96 4.11
CA THR A 13 12.98 3.00 4.03
C THR A 13 12.40 4.37 3.64
N ASP A 14 13.06 5.44 4.09
CA ASP A 14 12.72 6.83 3.75
C ASP A 14 12.96 7.16 2.26
N GLU A 15 13.92 6.50 1.61
CA GLU A 15 14.16 6.65 0.16
C GLU A 15 12.94 6.24 -0.67
N LEU A 16 12.29 5.14 -0.30
CA LEU A 16 11.05 4.71 -0.94
C LEU A 16 9.89 5.63 -0.59
N SER A 17 9.99 6.35 0.53
CA SER A 17 8.95 7.27 0.97
C SER A 17 8.81 8.51 0.10
N LEU A 18 9.88 8.91 -0.59
CA LEU A 18 9.92 10.03 -1.53
C LEU A 18 9.33 9.69 -2.91
N THR A 19 9.11 8.40 -3.20
CA THR A 19 8.68 7.95 -4.53
C THR A 19 7.17 7.97 -4.76
N ASN A 20 6.39 8.24 -3.70
CA ASN A 20 4.92 8.20 -3.73
C ASN A 20 4.34 6.86 -4.23
N CYS A 21 5.13 5.78 -4.11
CA CYS A 21 4.73 4.42 -4.48
C CYS A 21 4.30 3.64 -3.23
N ALA A 22 3.33 2.75 -3.42
CA ALA A 22 3.03 1.75 -2.41
C ALA A 22 3.98 0.56 -2.58
N VAL A 23 4.59 0.13 -1.48
CA VAL A 23 5.63 -0.90 -1.51
C VAL A 23 5.02 -2.25 -1.14
N VAL A 24 5.22 -3.25 -1.98
CA VAL A 24 4.62 -4.59 -1.84
C VAL A 24 5.67 -5.67 -1.96
N ASN A 25 5.33 -6.89 -1.56
CA ASN A 25 6.18 -8.03 -1.87
C ASN A 25 6.01 -8.45 -3.33
N GLU A 26 7.10 -8.88 -3.97
CA GLU A 26 7.11 -9.42 -5.33
C GLU A 26 6.22 -10.67 -5.51
N LYS A 27 5.91 -11.39 -4.42
CA LYS A 27 5.00 -12.54 -4.42
C LYS A 27 3.53 -12.16 -4.58
N ASP A 28 3.16 -10.93 -4.23
CA ASP A 28 1.77 -10.47 -4.32
C ASP A 28 1.48 -9.75 -5.62
N PHE A 29 2.39 -8.84 -6.01
CA PHE A 29 2.23 -7.97 -7.17
C PHE A 29 3.56 -7.69 -7.85
N GLN A 30 3.48 -7.19 -9.08
CA GLN A 30 4.64 -6.77 -9.86
C GLN A 30 4.85 -5.26 -9.75
N SER A 31 6.12 -4.83 -9.81
CA SER A 31 6.47 -3.41 -9.86
C SER A 31 5.91 -2.76 -11.13
N GLY A 32 5.42 -1.51 -11.02
CA GLY A 32 4.87 -0.74 -12.14
C GLY A 32 3.38 -0.93 -12.38
N GLN A 33 2.72 -1.83 -11.62
CA GLN A 33 1.26 -1.94 -11.62
C GLN A 33 0.64 -0.79 -10.82
N HIS A 34 -0.58 -0.39 -11.17
CA HIS A 34 -1.37 0.55 -10.39
C HIS A 34 -2.47 -0.20 -9.64
N VAL A 35 -2.65 0.12 -8.36
CA VAL A 35 -3.73 -0.43 -7.55
C VAL A 35 -4.57 0.67 -6.95
N ILE A 36 -5.84 0.37 -6.76
CA ILE A 36 -6.75 1.22 -6.00
C ILE A 36 -6.82 0.68 -4.58
N VAL A 37 -6.29 1.46 -3.64
CA VAL A 37 -6.36 1.20 -2.20
C VAL A 37 -7.62 1.85 -1.65
N ARG A 38 -8.51 1.03 -1.10
CA ARG A 38 -9.74 1.49 -0.44
C ARG A 38 -9.61 1.30 1.05
N THR A 39 -9.69 2.41 1.79
CA THR A 39 -9.71 2.43 3.26
C THR A 39 -11.14 2.55 3.80
N SER A 40 -12.05 3.12 3.01
CA SER A 40 -13.48 3.17 3.30
C SER A 40 -14.29 3.26 1.99
N PRO A 41 -15.63 3.15 2.01
CA PRO A 41 -16.45 3.22 0.79
C PRO A 41 -16.20 4.50 -0.05
N ASN A 42 -15.94 5.62 0.62
CA ASN A 42 -15.74 6.94 0.02
C ASN A 42 -14.27 7.35 -0.10
N HIS A 43 -13.34 6.58 0.49
CA HIS A 43 -11.92 6.89 0.46
C HIS A 43 -11.18 5.85 -0.39
N ARG A 44 -10.78 6.27 -1.58
CA ARG A 44 -10.05 5.47 -2.56
C ARG A 44 -8.83 6.26 -3.02
N TYR A 45 -7.70 5.58 -3.08
CA TYR A 45 -6.42 6.17 -3.45
C TYR A 45 -5.75 5.28 -4.48
N THR A 46 -5.28 5.85 -5.58
CA THR A 46 -4.54 5.11 -6.60
C THR A 46 -3.05 5.24 -6.33
N PHE A 47 -2.36 4.11 -6.24
CA PHE A 47 -0.92 4.07 -6.04
C PHE A 47 -0.23 3.23 -7.11
N THR A 48 0.96 3.67 -7.50
CA THR A 48 1.89 2.84 -8.27
C THR A 48 2.60 1.88 -7.32
N LEU A 49 2.67 0.61 -7.69
CA LEU A 49 3.31 -0.44 -6.91
C LEU A 49 4.81 -0.50 -7.20
N LYS A 50 5.58 -0.68 -6.14
CA LYS A 50 7.00 -1.00 -6.21
C LYS A 50 7.30 -2.19 -5.32
N THR A 51 8.05 -3.16 -5.82
CA THR A 51 8.36 -4.35 -5.05
C THR A 51 9.58 -4.11 -4.17
N HIS A 52 9.58 -4.67 -2.95
CA HIS A 52 10.73 -4.67 -2.07
C HIS A 52 10.77 -5.95 -1.23
N PRO A 53 11.92 -6.65 -1.14
CA PRO A 53 12.00 -7.95 -0.48
C PRO A 53 11.73 -7.90 1.02
N SER A 54 11.92 -6.74 1.67
CA SER A 54 11.64 -6.55 3.10
C SER A 54 10.16 -6.39 3.45
N VAL A 55 9.26 -6.27 2.47
CA VAL A 55 7.81 -6.21 2.75
C VAL A 55 7.26 -7.62 2.91
N VAL A 56 6.49 -7.85 3.98
CA VAL A 56 5.88 -9.16 4.25
C VAL A 56 4.80 -9.45 3.20
N PRO A 57 4.74 -10.66 2.61
CA PRO A 57 3.67 -11.04 1.70
C PRO A 57 2.28 -10.88 2.35
N GLY A 58 1.30 -10.41 1.57
CA GLY A 58 -0.03 -10.03 2.05
C GLY A 58 -0.07 -8.65 2.69
N SER A 59 1.03 -7.89 2.71
CA SER A 59 1.11 -6.52 3.23
C SER A 59 1.48 -5.51 2.14
N ILE A 60 1.02 -4.28 2.33
CA ILE A 60 1.31 -3.12 1.48
C ILE A 60 1.81 -1.99 2.38
N ALA A 61 3.05 -1.58 2.13
CA ALA A 61 3.75 -0.56 2.88
C ALA A 61 3.50 0.82 2.26
N PHE A 62 3.07 1.76 3.10
CA PHE A 62 2.83 3.14 2.69
C PHE A 62 3.87 4.08 3.29
N SER A 63 4.17 5.15 2.55
CA SER A 63 5.09 6.19 3.00
C SER A 63 4.39 7.21 3.89
N LEU A 64 5.09 7.65 4.94
CA LEU A 64 4.58 8.58 5.95
C LEU A 64 4.13 9.97 5.41
N PRO A 65 4.64 10.53 4.28
CA PRO A 65 4.13 11.81 3.76
C PRO A 65 2.67 11.77 3.30
N GLN A 66 2.07 10.58 3.15
CA GLN A 66 0.67 10.45 2.71
C GLN A 66 -0.35 10.61 3.84
N SER A 67 0.08 10.86 5.09
CA SER A 67 -0.80 10.83 6.25
C SER A 67 -0.89 12.16 7.03
N PRO A 68 -1.62 13.11 6.46
CA PRO A 68 -2.67 13.77 7.25
C PRO A 68 -4.07 13.26 6.90
N TYR A 69 -4.23 12.52 5.78
CA TYR A 69 -5.53 12.04 5.28
C TYR A 69 -5.75 10.53 5.45
N ILE A 70 -4.71 9.77 5.78
CA ILE A 70 -4.76 8.31 5.98
C ILE A 70 -4.85 8.04 7.48
N HIS A 71 -5.99 8.39 8.06
CA HIS A 71 -6.35 7.98 9.42
C HIS A 71 -6.50 6.44 9.46
N LEU A 72 -5.39 5.71 9.59
CA LEU A 72 -5.35 4.25 9.80
C LEU A 72 -5.78 3.92 11.25
N THR A 73 -6.98 4.33 11.63
CA THR A 73 -7.45 4.27 13.02
C THR A 73 -8.11 2.93 13.38
N LYS A 74 -8.18 1.95 12.46
CA LYS A 74 -8.73 0.59 12.72
C LYS A 74 -8.00 -0.49 11.90
N PRO A 75 -7.99 -1.77 12.35
CA PRO A 75 -6.82 -2.64 12.28
C PRO A 75 -6.50 -3.03 10.84
N ASN A 76 -5.47 -2.38 10.31
CA ASN A 76 -4.55 -2.86 9.29
C ASN A 76 -5.09 -3.43 7.98
N SER A 77 -6.39 -3.51 7.66
CA SER A 77 -6.85 -4.12 6.41
C SER A 77 -7.23 -3.08 5.34
N VAL A 78 -6.54 -3.09 4.20
CA VAL A 78 -6.89 -2.30 3.01
C VAL A 78 -7.31 -3.21 1.87
N LEU A 79 -8.28 -2.78 1.06
CA LEU A 79 -8.65 -3.51 -0.16
C LEU A 79 -7.82 -2.96 -1.32
N ALA A 80 -6.94 -3.78 -1.88
CA ALA A 80 -6.20 -3.50 -3.11
C ALA A 80 -6.96 -4.12 -4.30
N GLN A 81 -7.38 -3.28 -5.25
CA GLN A 81 -8.08 -3.68 -6.48
C GLN A 81 -7.26 -3.36 -7.72
#